data_AF-S4PVF1-F1
#
_entry.id   AF-S4PVF1-F1
#
_cell.length_a   1.000
_cell.length_b   1.000
_cell.length_c   1.000
_cell.angle_alpha   90.00
_cell.angle_beta   90.00
_cell.angle_gamma   90.00
#
_symmetry.space_group_name_H-M   'P 1'
#
loop_
_entity.id
_entity.type
_entity.pdbx_description
1 polymer ?
#
loop_
_entity_poly.entity_id
_entity_poly.type
_entity_poly.pdbx_seq_one_letter_code
_entity_poly.pdbx_strand_id
1 'polypeptide(L)'
;MWYVEKELADVVSKEPLKVRLRFEPAGRSVGDVGRYYQLTKENKCVVCGGQDSYIRKNVVPREYRKYFPEIMKEHSSHDVVLLCASCHQLSNMLDRTLRERL
;
A
#
# COMPACT_ATOMS: atom_id res chain seq x y z
N MET A 1 -8.95 -9.42 -20.13
CA MET A 1 -8.71 -9.55 -18.67
C MET A 1 -7.50 -10.44 -18.45
N TRP A 2 -6.41 -9.89 -17.89
CA TRP A 2 -5.08 -10.53 -17.87
C TRP A 2 -5.07 -11.99 -17.38
N TYR A 3 -5.75 -12.33 -16.29
CA TYR A 3 -5.76 -13.70 -15.75
C TYR A 3 -6.46 -14.72 -16.66
N VAL A 4 -7.50 -14.31 -17.39
CA VAL A 4 -8.21 -15.20 -18.34
C VAL A 4 -7.40 -15.37 -19.62
N GLU A 5 -6.80 -14.27 -20.11
CA GLU A 5 -5.92 -14.29 -21.30
C GLU A 5 -4.66 -15.14 -21.11
N LYS A 6 -4.22 -15.29 -19.85
CA LYS A 6 -3.07 -16.12 -19.48
C LYS A 6 -3.44 -17.56 -19.11
N GLU A 7 -4.70 -17.96 -19.31
CA GLU A 7 -5.20 -19.30 -18.94
C GLU A 7 -5.05 -19.62 -17.44
N LEU A 8 -4.98 -18.58 -16.61
CA LEU A 8 -4.84 -18.69 -15.15
C LEU A 8 -6.18 -18.62 -14.42
N ALA A 9 -7.28 -18.29 -15.12
CA ALA A 9 -8.61 -18.16 -14.56
C ALA A 9 -9.71 -18.44 -15.58
N ASP A 10 -10.86 -18.90 -15.08
CA ASP A 10 -12.07 -19.15 -15.86
C ASP A 10 -13.16 -18.13 -15.58
N VAL A 11 -13.92 -17.76 -16.60
CA VAL A 11 -15.12 -16.92 -16.43
C VAL A 11 -16.28 -17.80 -15.97
N VAL A 12 -16.80 -17.53 -14.77
CA VAL A 12 -17.90 -18.27 -14.14
C VAL A 12 -19.26 -17.61 -14.40
N SER A 13 -19.29 -16.27 -14.46
CA SER A 13 -20.47 -15.49 -14.84
C SER A 13 -20.03 -14.22 -15.57
N LYS A 14 -20.85 -13.75 -16.53
CA LYS A 14 -20.61 -12.49 -17.22
C LYS A 14 -21.28 -11.30 -16.53
N GLU A 15 -22.38 -11.52 -15.80
CA GLU A 15 -23.15 -10.46 -15.12
C GLU A 15 -23.64 -10.92 -13.72
N PRO A 16 -23.12 -10.33 -12.62
CA PRO A 16 -21.88 -9.56 -12.56
C PRO A 16 -20.70 -10.46 -12.96
N LEU A 17 -19.66 -9.85 -13.53
CA LEU A 17 -18.47 -10.56 -13.99
C LEU A 17 -17.79 -11.27 -12.82
N LYS A 18 -17.79 -12.61 -12.85
CA LYS A 18 -17.14 -13.46 -11.85
C LYS A 18 -16.11 -14.34 -12.54
N VAL A 19 -14.89 -14.31 -12.04
CA VAL A 19 -13.79 -15.18 -12.50
C VAL A 19 -13.29 -16.05 -11.35
N ARG A 20 -12.89 -17.29 -11.68
CA ARG A 20 -12.30 -18.24 -10.73
C ARG A 20 -10.85 -18.49 -11.12
N LEU A 21 -9.93 -18.18 -10.21
CA LEU A 21 -8.51 -18.51 -10.38
C LEU A 21 -8.33 -20.04 -10.35
N ARG A 22 -7.42 -20.55 -11.18
CA ARG A 22 -7.06 -21.98 -11.24
C ARG A 22 -5.98 -22.38 -10.21
N PHE A 23 -5.49 -21.42 -9.43
CA PHE A 23 -4.44 -21.60 -8.44
C PHE A 23 -4.82 -20.89 -7.13
N GLU A 24 -4.17 -21.30 -6.05
CA GLU A 24 -4.33 -20.66 -4.75
C GLU A 24 -3.43 -19.40 -4.67
N PRO A 25 -4.00 -18.19 -4.52
CA PRO A 25 -3.21 -16.97 -4.48
C PRO A 25 -2.32 -16.94 -3.24
N ALA A 26 -1.04 -16.63 -3.44
CA ALA A 26 -0.12 -16.35 -2.35
C ALA A 26 -0.56 -15.07 -1.62
N GLY A 27 -0.71 -15.15 -0.29
CA GLY A 27 -1.03 -13.98 0.52
C GLY A 27 -2.53 -13.68 0.62
N ARG A 28 -3.37 -14.69 0.92
CA ARG A 28 -4.70 -14.39 1.44
C ARG A 28 -4.57 -13.45 2.62
N SER A 29 -5.33 -12.37 2.56
CA SER A 29 -5.55 -11.46 3.67
C SER A 29 -6.34 -12.17 4.78
N VAL A 30 -5.65 -12.96 5.61
CA VAL A 30 -6.21 -13.67 6.77
C VAL A 30 -5.97 -12.85 8.04
N GLY A 31 -6.93 -12.87 8.97
CA GLY A 31 -6.84 -12.13 10.24
C GLY A 31 -7.04 -10.62 10.09
N ASP A 32 -6.81 -9.89 11.19
CA ASP A 32 -7.06 -8.44 11.27
C ASP A 32 -6.16 -7.63 10.33
N VAL A 33 -4.91 -8.07 10.14
CA VAL A 33 -3.96 -7.48 9.18
C VAL A 33 -4.49 -7.64 7.75
N GLY A 34 -5.08 -8.78 7.44
CA GLY A 34 -5.73 -9.01 6.16
C GLY A 34 -6.90 -8.07 5.91
N ARG A 35 -7.74 -7.84 6.94
CA ARG A 35 -8.89 -6.95 6.84
C ARG A 35 -8.49 -5.53 6.45
N TYR A 36 -7.38 -5.01 7.00
CA TYR A 36 -6.85 -3.69 6.64
C TYR A 36 -6.62 -3.54 5.12
N TYR A 37 -6.10 -4.57 4.46
CA TYR A 37 -5.85 -4.53 3.01
C TYR A 37 -7.10 -4.64 2.16
N GLN A 38 -8.20 -5.15 2.71
CA GLN A 38 -9.49 -5.22 2.02
C GLN A 38 -10.27 -3.90 2.11
N LEU A 39 -9.86 -3.00 3.02
CA LEU A 39 -10.51 -1.70 3.16
C LEU A 39 -10.28 -0.84 1.91
N THR A 40 -11.33 -0.15 1.49
CA THR A 40 -11.22 0.86 0.44
C THR A 40 -10.36 2.02 0.97
N LYS A 41 -9.31 2.35 0.23
CA LYS A 41 -8.40 3.45 0.56
C LYS A 41 -8.77 4.65 -0.28
N GLU A 42 -9.11 5.75 0.39
CA GLU A 42 -9.38 7.01 -0.28
C GLU A 42 -8.09 7.64 -0.80
N ASN A 43 -8.16 8.18 -2.01
CA ASN A 43 -7.07 8.90 -2.65
C ASN A 43 -6.99 10.35 -2.12
N LYS A 44 -6.55 10.50 -0.86
CA LYS A 44 -6.43 11.80 -0.19
C LYS A 44 -5.17 11.88 0.66
N CYS A 45 -4.71 13.09 0.92
CA CYS A 45 -3.65 13.35 1.89
C CYS A 45 -4.09 12.87 3.29
N VAL A 46 -3.30 12.00 3.92
CA VAL A 46 -3.62 11.47 5.26
C VAL A 46 -3.46 12.50 6.39
N VAL A 47 -2.81 13.63 6.11
CA VAL A 47 -2.59 14.71 7.09
C VAL A 47 -3.69 15.76 7.05
N CYS A 48 -3.97 16.33 5.87
CA CYS A 48 -4.92 17.43 5.72
C CYS A 48 -6.21 17.09 4.95
N GLY A 49 -6.32 15.89 4.38
CA GLY A 49 -7.49 15.46 3.61
C GLY A 49 -7.58 15.98 2.16
N GLY A 50 -6.61 16.79 1.69
CA GLY A 50 -6.60 17.32 0.32
C GLY A 50 -6.59 16.22 -0.76
N GLN A 51 -7.30 16.44 -1.87
CA GLN A 51 -7.58 15.44 -2.90
C GLN A 51 -6.99 15.78 -4.29
N ASP A 52 -6.39 16.97 -4.46
CA ASP A 52 -5.97 17.46 -5.78
C ASP A 52 -4.77 16.71 -6.34
N SER A 53 -3.74 16.49 -5.51
CA SER A 53 -2.54 15.73 -5.86
C SER A 53 -1.87 15.15 -4.62
N TYR A 54 -1.32 13.94 -4.75
CA TYR A 54 -0.70 13.23 -3.64
C TYR A 54 0.52 12.43 -4.07
N ILE A 55 1.53 12.43 -3.20
CA ILE A 55 2.82 11.79 -3.33
C ILE A 55 2.89 10.66 -2.31
N ARG A 56 3.47 9.52 -2.69
CA ARG A 56 3.72 8.41 -1.77
C ARG A 56 4.94 8.71 -0.90
N LYS A 57 4.77 8.64 0.41
CA LYS A 57 5.83 8.81 1.41
C LYS A 57 5.94 7.54 2.25
N ASN A 58 7.16 7.05 2.43
CA ASN A 58 7.43 6.01 3.41
C ASN A 58 7.46 6.65 4.81
N VAL A 59 6.66 6.14 5.73
CA VAL A 59 6.64 6.54 7.15
C VAL A 59 7.97 6.20 7.80
N VAL A 60 8.49 5.00 7.53
CA VAL A 60 9.80 4.56 7.98
C VAL A 60 10.81 4.73 6.83
N PRO A 61 11.89 5.51 7.02
CA PRO A 61 12.97 5.59 6.05
C PRO A 61 13.55 4.22 5.68
N ARG A 62 13.89 4.04 4.40
CA ARG A 62 14.39 2.76 3.88
C ARG A 62 15.69 2.33 4.56
N GLU A 63 16.54 3.29 4.93
CA GLU A 63 17.79 3.06 5.66
C GLU A 63 17.58 2.43 7.05
N TYR A 64 16.41 2.63 7.67
CA TYR A 64 16.08 1.99 8.95
C TYR A 64 15.36 0.66 8.75
N ARG A 65 14.54 0.54 7.70
CA ARG A 65 13.81 -0.70 7.39
C ARG A 65 14.71 -1.91 7.21
N LYS A 66 15.97 -1.73 6.80
CA LYS A 66 16.94 -2.85 6.71
C LYS A 66 17.22 -3.54 8.04
N TYR A 67 16.98 -2.87 9.17
CA TYR A 67 17.14 -3.43 10.52
C TYR A 67 15.87 -4.07 11.08
N PHE A 68 14.74 -4.00 10.37
CA PHE A 68 13.49 -4.57 10.86
C PHE A 68 13.49 -6.10 10.79
N PRO A 69 12.65 -6.79 11.58
CA PRO A 69 12.36 -8.20 11.40
C PRO A 69 11.85 -8.52 9.99
N GLU A 70 12.13 -9.72 9.49
CA GLU A 70 11.75 -10.12 8.11
C GLU A 70 10.25 -10.03 7.85
N ILE A 71 9.44 -10.42 8.85
CA ILE A 71 7.97 -10.31 8.81
C ILE A 71 7.47 -8.87 8.59
N MET A 72 8.28 -7.85 8.92
CA MET A 72 7.97 -6.44 8.70
C MET A 72 8.62 -5.87 7.42
N LYS A 73 9.51 -6.63 6.77
CA LYS A 73 10.18 -6.27 5.51
C LYS A 73 9.41 -6.78 4.28
N GLU A 74 8.64 -7.85 4.43
CA GLU A 74 7.75 -8.40 3.38
C GLU A 74 6.85 -7.33 2.75
N HIS A 75 6.31 -7.62 1.55
CA HIS A 75 5.55 -6.73 0.66
C HIS A 75 4.27 -6.13 1.28
N SER A 76 4.46 -5.27 2.27
CA SER A 76 3.47 -4.65 3.11
C SER A 76 3.47 -3.16 2.82
N SER A 77 2.34 -2.66 2.31
CA SER A 77 2.14 -1.24 1.98
C SER A 77 1.69 -0.40 3.18
N HIS A 78 1.69 -0.97 4.40
CA HIS A 78 1.20 -0.29 5.61
C HIS A 78 1.93 1.01 5.92
N ASP A 79 3.22 1.09 5.65
CA ASP A 79 4.06 2.25 5.95
C ASP A 79 4.21 3.19 4.76
N VAL A 80 3.42 3.00 3.69
CA VAL A 80 3.40 3.90 2.53
C VAL A 80 2.11 4.71 2.56
N VAL A 81 2.22 6.00 2.82
CA VAL A 81 1.08 6.91 2.95
C VAL A 81 1.03 7.95 1.83
N LEU A 82 -0.17 8.48 1.58
CA LEU A 82 -0.39 9.56 0.60
C LEU A 82 -0.34 10.92 1.29
N LEU A 83 0.49 11.83 0.79
CA LEU A 83 0.61 13.21 1.27
C LEU A 83 0.45 14.19 0.10
N CYS A 84 -0.24 15.30 0.30
CA CYS A 84 -0.19 16.40 -0.66
C CYS A 84 1.21 17.05 -0.67
N ALA A 85 1.50 17.86 -1.69
CA ALA A 85 2.82 18.48 -1.86
C ALA A 85 3.29 19.28 -0.63
N SER A 86 2.39 20.08 -0.01
CA SER A 86 2.71 20.90 1.16
C SER A 86 3.02 20.05 2.40
N CYS A 87 2.17 19.07 2.73
CA CYS A 87 2.41 18.15 3.85
C CYS A 87 3.67 17.29 3.62
N HIS A 88 3.91 16.86 2.38
CA HIS A 88 5.11 16.11 2.02
C HIS A 88 6.38 16.93 2.21
N GLN A 89 6.38 18.20 1.80
CA GLN A 89 7.51 19.10 1.99
C GLN A 89 7.79 19.34 3.48
N LEU A 90 6.76 19.64 4.28
CA LEU A 90 6.89 19.83 5.73
C LEU A 90 7.44 18.57 6.41
N SER A 91 6.90 17.40 6.08
CA SER A 91 7.39 16.11 6.61
C SER A 91 8.88 15.93 6.30
N ASN A 92 9.33 16.20 5.07
CA ASN A 92 10.74 16.05 4.72
C ASN A 92 11.66 17.05 5.42
N MET A 93 11.18 18.27 5.71
CA MET A 93 11.94 19.25 6.49
C MET A 93 12.13 18.77 7.94
N LEU A 94 11.05 18.29 8.57
CA LEU A 94 11.11 17.75 9.93
C LEU A 94 11.99 16.50 10.02
N ASP A 95 11.89 15.60 9.03
CA ASP A 95 12.75 14.42 8.95
C ASP A 95 14.24 14.79 8.89
N ARG A 96 14.60 15.82 8.11
CA ARG A 96 15.98 16.31 8.02
C ARG A 96 16.47 16.87 9.36
N THR A 97 15.68 17.73 9.99
CA THR A 97 16.03 18.30 11.29
C THR A 97 16.18 17.22 12.37
N LEU A 98 15.36 16.16 12.34
CA LEU A 98 15.50 15.05 13.27
C LEU A 98 16.80 14.27 13.03
N ARG A 99 17.16 14.01 11.77
CA ARG A 99 18.39 13.30 11.40
C ARG A 99 19.66 14.04 11.81
N GLU A 100 19.65 15.37 11.75
CA GLU A 100 20.78 16.20 12.18
C GLU A 100 21.01 16.18 13.70
N ARG A 101 20.02 15.72 14.48
CA ARG A 101 20.08 15.65 15.94
C ARG A 101 20.45 14.27 16.48
N LEU A 102 20.59 13.27 15.61
CA LEU A 102 20.94 11.88 15.94
C LEU A 102 22.39 11.60 15.55
#